data_AF-A0A8E2JZB3-F1
#
_entry.id   AF-A0A8E2JZB3-F1
#
_cell.length_a   1.000
_cell.length_b   1.000
_cell.length_c   1.000
_cell.angle_alpha   90.00
_cell.angle_beta   90.00
_cell.angle_gamma   90.00
#
_symmetry.space_group_name_H-M   'P 1'
#
loop_
_entity.id
_entity.type
_entity.pdbx_description
1 polymer ?
#
loop_
_entity_poly.entity_id
_entity_poly.type
_entity_poly.pdbx_seq_one_letter_code
_entity_poly.pdbx_strand_id
1 'polypeptide(L)'
;YACLSYVWGPTDPPPQPPLVLTTRETLSLHQRSIPFYSLPQTLRDAISFVRGLGLRYIWIDALCIVQDDNADWLRECSRMRLIFANSRLTLAA
;
A
#
# COMPACT_ATOMS: atom_id res chain seq x y z
N TYR A 1 11.88 -5.62 3.85
CA TYR A 1 10.57 -5.52 3.17
C TYR A 1 10.81 -4.95 1.78
N ALA A 2 9.83 -5.03 0.89
CA ALA A 2 9.83 -4.36 -0.40
C ALA A 2 8.95 -3.09 -0.33
N CYS A 3 9.13 -2.15 -1.26
CA CYS A 3 8.19 -1.04 -1.45
C CYS A 3 7.49 -1.17 -2.81
N LEU A 4 6.27 -0.64 -2.91
CA LEU A 4 5.57 -0.44 -4.17
C LEU A 4 5.48 1.05 -4.48
N SER A 5 5.96 1.45 -5.65
CA SER A 5 5.76 2.76 -6.26
C SER A 5 4.79 2.61 -7.42
N TYR A 6 3.59 3.16 -7.29
CA TYR A 6 2.55 3.02 -8.32
C TYR A 6 1.62 4.23 -8.31
N VAL A 7 0.92 4.45 -9.41
CA VAL A 7 -0.18 5.41 -9.46
C VAL A 7 -1.45 4.73 -8.98
N TRP A 8 -2.22 5.36 -8.10
CA TRP A 8 -3.45 4.82 -7.51
C TRP A 8 -4.62 4.67 -8.50
N GLY A 9 -4.35 4.55 -9.80
CA GLY A 9 -5.35 4.50 -10.85
C GLY A 9 -6.10 5.83 -11.05
N PRO A 10 -6.91 5.92 -12.11
CA PRO A 10 -7.77 7.07 -12.34
C PRO A 10 -8.85 7.16 -11.27
N THR A 11 -9.10 8.37 -10.75
CA THR A 11 -10.19 8.65 -9.81
C THR A 11 -11.53 8.89 -10.50
N ASP A 12 -11.52 9.09 -11.82
CA ASP A 12 -12.70 9.32 -12.65
C ASP A 12 -12.55 8.67 -14.05
N PRO A 13 -13.40 7.69 -14.42
CA PRO A 13 -14.36 7.01 -13.56
C PRO A 13 -13.64 6.22 -12.46
N PRO A 14 -14.28 5.99 -11.30
CA PRO A 14 -13.65 5.29 -10.18
C PRO A 14 -13.21 3.88 -10.60
N PRO A 15 -12.06 3.39 -10.11
CA PRO A 15 -11.52 2.12 -10.52
C PRO A 15 -12.40 0.97 -10.02
N GLN A 16 -12.46 -0.11 -10.81
CA GLN A 16 -13.17 -1.33 -10.46
C GLN A 16 -12.15 -2.49 -10.38
N PRO A 17 -11.94 -3.12 -9.21
CA PRO A 17 -12.53 -2.83 -7.90
C PRO A 17 -12.07 -1.48 -7.30
N PRO A 18 -12.82 -0.91 -6.34
CA PRO A 18 -12.50 0.37 -5.71
C PRO A 18 -11.13 0.34 -5.03
N LEU A 19 -10.55 1.53 -4.87
CA LEU A 19 -9.30 1.69 -4.12
C LEU A 19 -9.48 1.20 -2.68
N VAL A 20 -8.52 0.40 -2.23
CA VAL A 20 -8.44 -0.04 -0.85
C VAL A 20 -7.49 0.90 -0.13
N LEU A 21 -8.06 1.78 0.69
CA LEU A 21 -7.34 2.79 1.47
C LEU A 21 -7.50 2.49 2.96
N THR A 22 -6.42 2.66 3.72
CA THR A 22 -6.50 2.65 5.18
C THR A 22 -6.99 4.02 5.66
N THR A 23 -8.10 4.02 6.39
CA THR A 23 -8.64 5.19 7.09
C THR A 23 -8.68 4.89 8.60
N ARG A 24 -8.98 5.88 9.44
CA ARG A 24 -9.14 5.64 10.89
C ARG A 24 -10.19 4.57 11.19
N GLU A 25 -11.26 4.53 10.39
CA GLU A 25 -12.32 3.53 10.51
C GLU A 25 -11.83 2.13 10.11
N THR A 26 -11.11 2.01 9.00
CA THR A 26 -10.66 0.70 8.48
C THR A 26 -9.36 0.20 9.10
N LEU A 27 -8.60 1.04 9.80
CA LEU A 27 -7.30 0.73 10.39
C LEU A 27 -7.33 -0.56 11.23
N SER A 28 -8.28 -0.66 12.15
CA SER A 28 -8.39 -1.80 13.06
C SER A 28 -8.77 -3.11 12.33
N LEU A 29 -9.51 -3.01 11.22
CA LEU A 29 -9.81 -4.14 10.34
C LEU A 29 -8.58 -4.54 9.53
N HIS A 30 -7.92 -3.57 8.88
CA HIS A 30 -6.72 -3.80 8.06
C HIS A 30 -5.55 -4.38 8.86
N GLN A 31 -5.41 -4.02 10.14
CA GLN A 31 -4.43 -4.61 11.05
C GLN A 31 -4.70 -6.10 11.35
N ARG A 32 -5.96 -6.53 11.33
CA ARG A 32 -6.34 -7.95 11.52
C ARG A 32 -6.15 -8.73 10.23
N SER A 33 -6.75 -8.25 9.15
CA SER A 33 -6.62 -8.84 7.82
C SER A 33 -7.15 -7.89 6.74
N ILE A 34 -6.55 -7.99 5.56
CA ILE A 34 -7.10 -7.40 4.33
C ILE A 34 -7.36 -8.57 3.39
N PRO A 35 -8.62 -8.81 2.97
CA PRO A 35 -8.93 -9.88 2.04
C PRO A 35 -8.13 -9.74 0.75
N PHE A 36 -7.33 -10.75 0.40
CA PHE A 36 -6.41 -10.65 -0.74
C PHE A 36 -7.14 -10.35 -2.06
N TYR A 37 -8.32 -10.93 -2.26
CA TYR A 37 -9.11 -10.75 -3.47
C TYR A 37 -9.89 -9.43 -3.53
N SER A 38 -9.99 -8.67 -2.44
CA SER A 38 -10.58 -7.33 -2.46
C SER A 38 -9.58 -6.25 -2.91
N LEU A 39 -8.28 -6.57 -2.94
CA LEU A 39 -7.25 -5.64 -3.40
C LEU A 39 -7.30 -5.45 -4.93
N PRO A 40 -6.98 -4.26 -5.45
CA PRO A 40 -6.74 -4.03 -6.87
C PRO A 40 -5.67 -4.97 -7.43
N GLN A 41 -5.76 -5.26 -8.74
CA GLN A 41 -4.85 -6.21 -9.39
C GLN A 41 -3.38 -5.87 -9.18
N THR A 42 -2.99 -4.61 -9.33
CA THR A 42 -1.61 -4.14 -9.11
C THR A 42 -1.07 -4.53 -7.74
N LEU A 43 -1.88 -4.42 -6.69
CA LEU A 43 -1.48 -4.76 -5.32
C LEU A 43 -1.37 -6.27 -5.14
N ARG A 44 -2.30 -7.04 -5.70
CA ARG A 44 -2.24 -8.51 -5.67
C ARG A 44 -1.00 -9.05 -6.37
N ASP A 45 -0.68 -8.50 -7.53
CA ASP A 45 0.47 -8.90 -8.33
C ASP A 45 1.78 -8.56 -7.60
N ALA A 46 1.87 -7.34 -7.06
CA ALA A 46 3.01 -6.91 -6.24
C ALA A 46 3.21 -7.80 -5.00
N ILE A 47 2.15 -8.10 -4.25
CA ILE A 47 2.21 -8.98 -3.07
C ILE A 47 2.64 -10.40 -3.46
N SER A 48 2.10 -10.95 -4.54
CA SER A 48 2.42 -12.30 -5.03
C SER A 48 3.89 -12.38 -5.45
N PHE A 49 4.37 -11.38 -6.18
CA PHE A 49 5.77 -11.27 -6.59
C PHE A 49 6.71 -11.18 -5.38
N VAL A 50 6.45 -10.28 -4.43
CA VAL A 50 7.26 -10.10 -3.23
C VAL A 50 7.31 -11.38 -2.39
N ARG A 51 6.18 -12.09 -2.25
CA ARG A 51 6.13 -13.39 -1.57
C ARG A 51 6.94 -14.46 -2.31
N GLY A 52 6.88 -14.48 -3.65
CA GLY A 52 7.69 -15.39 -4.48
C GLY A 52 9.20 -15.18 -4.30
N LEU A 53 9.64 -13.96 -3.98
CA LEU A 53 11.02 -13.64 -3.63
C LEU A 53 11.41 -13.98 -2.18
N GLY A 54 10.51 -14.61 -1.41
CA GLY A 54 10.74 -14.95 0.00
C GLY A 54 10.66 -13.74 0.95
N LEU A 55 10.15 -12.59 0.49
CA LEU A 55 9.94 -11.42 1.33
C LEU A 55 8.53 -11.47 1.93
N ARG A 56 8.46 -11.37 3.26
CA ARG A 56 7.18 -11.41 4.00
C ARG A 56 6.40 -10.10 3.96
N TYR A 57 7.10 -8.97 3.82
CA TYR A 57 6.54 -7.64 4.03
C TYR A 57 6.73 -6.76 2.79
N ILE A 58 5.66 -6.06 2.41
CA ILE A 58 5.64 -5.00 1.41
C ILE A 58 5.04 -3.75 2.03
N TRP A 59 5.61 -2.58 1.71
CA TRP A 59 5.04 -1.29 2.05
C TRP A 59 4.30 -0.74 0.83
N ILE A 60 3.04 -0.38 1.03
CA ILE A 60 2.16 0.21 0.01
C ILE A 60 1.51 1.42 0.72
N ASP A 61 1.73 2.62 0.21
CA ASP A 61 1.26 3.88 0.81
C ASP A 61 -0.24 3.88 1.11
N ALA A 62 -1.07 3.43 0.17
CA ALA A 62 -2.52 3.30 0.34
C ALA A 62 -2.94 2.44 1.55
N LEU A 63 -2.12 1.44 1.92
CA LEU A 63 -2.40 0.51 3.02
C LEU A 63 -1.66 0.88 4.32
N CYS A 64 -0.48 1.45 4.22
CA CYS A 64 0.41 1.69 5.35
C CYS A 64 0.31 3.11 5.94
N ILE A 65 -0.40 4.03 5.29
CA ILE A 65 -0.67 5.39 5.77
C ILE A 65 -2.17 5.54 6.00
N VAL A 66 -2.55 6.18 7.11
CA VAL A 66 -3.95 6.52 7.39
C VAL A 66 -4.34 7.76 6.58
N GLN A 67 -5.11 7.57 5.51
CA GLN A 67 -5.33 8.58 4.46
C GLN A 67 -6.22 9.76 4.89
N ASP A 68 -7.07 9.56 5.88
CA ASP A 68 -7.94 10.59 6.47
C ASP A 68 -7.33 11.23 7.74
N ASP A 69 -6.04 10.97 8.01
CA ASP A 69 -5.28 11.57 9.09
C ASP A 69 -4.11 12.41 8.54
N ASN A 70 -4.32 13.73 8.45
CA ASN A 70 -3.29 14.66 7.98
C ASN A 70 -1.98 14.61 8.78
N ALA A 71 -2.05 14.34 10.09
CA ALA A 71 -0.85 14.27 10.92
C ALA A 71 -0.05 12.99 10.62
N ASP A 72 -0.75 11.87 10.46
CA ASP A 72 -0.13 10.60 10.06
C ASP A 72 0.44 10.69 8.64
N TRP A 73 -0.34 11.25 7.71
CA TRP A 73 0.09 11.48 6.34
C TRP A 73 1.37 12.31 6.29
N LEU A 74 1.43 13.46 6.97
CA LEU A 74 2.62 14.33 6.96
C LEU A 74 3.84 13.60 7.55
N ARG A 75 3.64 12.84 8.62
CA ARG A 75 4.68 12.05 9.26
C ARG A 75 5.23 10.99 8.32
N GLU A 76 4.38 10.19 7.69
CA GLU A 76 4.81 9.12 6.80
C GLU A 76 5.39 9.66 5.48
N CYS A 77 4.83 10.73 4.92
CA CYS A 77 5.40 11.42 3.76
C CYS A 77 6.80 11.96 4.03
N SER A 78 7.04 12.56 5.19
CA SER A 78 8.38 13.03 5.58
C SER A 78 9.42 11.88 5.69
N ARG A 79 8.95 10.68 6.00
CA ARG A 79 9.76 9.45 6.16
C ARG A 79 9.84 8.63 4.89
N MET A 80 9.06 8.95 3.85
CA MET A 80 8.97 8.17 2.62
C MET A 80 10.35 7.91 2.02
N ARG A 81 11.22 8.93 1.94
CA ARG A 81 12.62 8.77 1.49
C ARG A 81 13.35 7.67 2.26
N LEU A 82 13.21 7.61 3.57
CA LEU A 82 13.85 6.61 4.42
C LEU A 82 13.21 5.24 4.24
N ILE A 83 11.89 5.15 4.08
CA ILE A 83 11.17 3.90 3.85
C ILE A 83 11.68 3.22 2.57
N PHE A 84 11.75 3.97 1.47
CA PHE A 84 12.27 3.48 0.19
C PHE A 84 13.75 3.14 0.26
N ALA A 85 14.59 4.00 0.85
CA ALA A 85 16.03 3.78 0.97
C ALA A 85 16.42 2.54 1.80
N ASN A 86 15.58 2.15 2.76
CA ASN A 86 15.79 0.96 3.61
C ASN A 86 15.05 -0.30 3.11
N SER A 87 14.39 -0.22 1.95
CA SER A 87 13.77 -1.39 1.32
C SER A 87 14.81 -2.27 0.63
N ARG A 88 14.55 -3.58 0.55
CA ARG A 88 15.43 -4.49 -0.21
C ARG A 88 15.31 -4.28 -1.72
N LEU A 89 14.12 -3.90 -2.17
CA LEU A 89 13.80 -3.57 -3.55
C LEU A 89 12.53 -2.71 -3.57
N THR A 90 12.36 -2.00 -4.67
CA THR A 90 11.15 -1.24 -4.99
C THR A 90 10.57 -1.77 -6.29
N LEU A 91 9.29 -2.12 -6.29
CA LEU A 91 8.53 -2.41 -7.50
C LEU A 91 7.99 -1.09 -8.04
N ALA A 92 8.09 -0.88 -9.35
CA ALA A 92 7.47 0.25 -10.06
C ALA A 92 6.40 -0.31 -11.02
N ALA A 93 5.19 0.25 -10.99
CA ALA A 93 4.04 -0.20 -11.76
C ALA A 93 3.16 0.95 -12.24
#